data_AF-A0A412PAQ3-F1
#
_entry.id   AF-A0A412PAQ3-F1
#
_cell.length_a   1.000
_cell.length_b   1.000
_cell.length_c   1.000
_cell.angle_alpha   90.00
_cell.angle_beta   90.00
_cell.angle_gamma   90.00
#
_symmetry.space_group_name_H-M   'P 1'
#
loop_
_entity.id
_entity.type
_entity.pdbx_description
1 polymer ?
#
loop_
_entity_poly.entity_id
_entity_poly.type
_entity_poly.pdbx_seq_one_letter_code
_entity_poly.pdbx_strand_id
1 'polypeptide(L)' 'MTMTKKEEIELAILYRKRNDLEKEIARVKAAHKRNEYAETNTYQLFILEDRLRWVEKKIARRERHDYN' A
#
# COMPACT_ATOMS: atom_id res chain seq x y z
N MET A 1 -13.12 -3.90 21.79
CA MET A 1 -12.12 -4.96 22.04
C MET A 1 -10.75 -4.29 22.05
N THR A 2 -9.85 -4.67 22.95
CA THR A 2 -8.46 -4.20 22.92
C THR A 2 -7.67 -5.09 21.96
N MET A 3 -6.87 -4.49 21.06
CA MET A 3 -5.99 -5.26 20.16
C MET A 3 -5.04 -6.15 20.97
N THR A 4 -4.83 -7.38 20.51
CA THR A 4 -3.78 -8.26 21.02
C THR A 4 -2.41 -7.80 20.52
N LYS A 5 -1.34 -8.15 21.25
CA LYS A 5 0.05 -7.88 20.82
C LYS A 5 0.36 -8.38 19.40
N LYS A 6 -0.24 -9.51 19.01
CA LYS A 6 -0.09 -10.06 17.66
C LYS A 6 -0.73 -9.15 16.61
N GLU A 7 -1.95 -8.68 16.86
CA GLU A 7 -2.66 -7.76 15.96
C GLU A 7 -1.93 -6.42 15.83
N GLU A 8 -1.35 -5.91 16.93
CA GLU A 8 -0.54 -4.68 16.93
C GLU A 8 0.72 -4.83 16.06
N ILE A 9 1.45 -5.95 16.20
CA ILE A 9 2.62 -6.25 15.38
C ILE A 9 2.25 -6.34 13.90
N GLU A 10 1.18 -7.07 13.58
CA GLU A 10 0.73 -7.21 12.20
C GLU A 10 0.24 -5.88 11.61
N LEU A 11 -0.41 -5.02 12.41
CA LEU A 11 -0.80 -3.67 11.99
C LEU A 11 0.43 -2.80 11.71
N ALA A 12 1.47 -2.88 12.56
CA ALA A 12 2.73 -2.18 12.33
C ALA A 12 3.43 -2.64 11.04
N ILE A 13 3.38 -3.94 10.73
CA ILE A 13 3.90 -4.49 9.46
C ILE A 13 3.12 -3.93 8.26
N LEU A 14 1.78 -3.84 8.37
CA LEU A 14 0.95 -3.28 7.31
C LEU A 14 1.26 -1.80 7.06
N TYR A 15 1.47 -0.99 8.10
CA TYR A 15 1.88 0.41 7.94
C TYR A 15 3.25 0.54 7.27
N ARG A 16 4.24 -0.30 7.63
CA ARG A 16 5.54 -0.30 6.94
C ARG A 16 5.37 -0.61 5.46
N LYS A 17 4.58 -1.64 5.14
CA LYS A 17 4.30 -2.03 3.77
C LYS A 17 3.59 -0.93 2.97
N ARG A 18 2.64 -0.21 3.60
CA ARG A 18 2.01 0.98 3.00
C ARG A 18 3.05 2.04 2.65
N ASN A 19 3.90 2.41 3.60
CA ASN A 19 4.93 3.43 3.39
C ASN A 19 5.94 3.04 2.29
N ASP A 20 6.30 1.75 2.20
CA ASP A 20 7.20 1.27 1.15
C ASP A 20 6.54 1.33 -0.23
N LEU A 21 5.26 0.95 -0.35
CA LEU A 21 4.49 1.06 -1.58
C LEU A 21 4.34 2.53 -2.02
N GLU A 22 4.05 3.45 -1.10
CA GLU A 22 3.97 4.89 -1.39
C GLU A 22 5.28 5.43 -1.97
N LYS A 23 6.43 5.04 -1.39
CA LYS A 23 7.76 5.41 -1.89
C LYS A 23 8.03 4.84 -3.28
N GLU A 24 7.67 3.57 -3.51
CA GLU A 24 7.84 2.92 -4.80
C GLU A 24 6.97 3.59 -5.88
N ILE A 25 5.70 3.85 -5.58
CA ILE A 25 4.78 4.60 -6.45
C ILE A 25 5.35 5.97 -6.78
N ALA A 26 5.88 6.70 -5.79
CA ALA A 26 6.50 8.00 -6.03
C ALA A 26 7.70 7.92 -6.98
N ARG A 27 8.56 6.90 -6.82
CA ARG A 27 9.70 6.65 -7.72
C ARG A 27 9.24 6.31 -9.14
N VAL A 28 8.23 5.45 -9.28
CA VAL A 28 7.68 5.06 -10.58
C VAL A 28 7.01 6.25 -11.25
N LYS A 29 6.21 7.06 -10.55
CA LYS A 29 5.62 8.31 -11.08
C LYS A 29 6.70 9.28 -11.55
N ALA A 30 7.79 9.44 -10.79
CA ALA A 30 8.90 10.29 -11.17
C ALA A 30 9.65 9.77 -12.42
N ALA A 31 9.84 8.46 -12.54
CA ALA A 31 10.43 7.83 -13.72
C ALA A 31 9.51 7.92 -14.95
N HIS A 32 8.20 7.71 -14.75
CA HIS A 32 7.17 7.78 -15.76
C HIS A 32 7.09 9.17 -16.40
N LYS A 33 7.16 10.22 -15.57
CA LYS A 33 7.21 11.62 -16.03
C LYS A 33 8.46 11.92 -16.88
N ARG A 34 9.57 11.22 -16.65
CA ARG A 34 10.84 11.41 -17.39
C ARG A 34 10.90 10.61 -18.70
N ASN A 35 10.22 9.47 -18.78
CA ASN A 35 10.25 8.55 -19.92
C ASN A 35 9.01 8.64 -20.84
N GLU A 36 8.40 9.83 -20.97
CA GLU A 36 7.26 10.09 -21.87
C GLU A 36 6.15 9.02 -21.82
N TYR A 37 5.76 8.59 -20.62
CA TYR A 37 4.62 7.70 -20.43
C TYR A 37 4.72 6.31 -21.10
N ALA A 38 5.92 5.73 -21.20
CA ALA A 38 6.09 4.35 -21.68
C ALA A 38 5.10 3.36 -21.01
N GLU A 39 4.41 2.55 -21.82
CA GLU A 39 3.27 1.70 -21.43
C GLU A 39 3.59 0.77 -20.23
N THR A 40 4.79 0.20 -20.18
CA THR A 40 5.26 -0.67 -19.08
C THR A 40 5.28 0.05 -17.72
N ASN A 41 5.61 1.34 -17.69
CA ASN A 41 5.61 2.15 -16.46
C ASN A 41 4.17 2.45 -15.99
N THR A 42 3.22 2.57 -16.92
CA THR A 42 1.79 2.78 -16.62
C THR A 42 1.18 1.55 -15.95
N TYR A 43 1.42 0.35 -16.50
CA TYR A 43 0.91 -0.89 -15.89
C TYR A 43 1.54 -1.16 -14.53
N GLN A 44 2.85 -0.93 -14.39
CA GLN A 44 3.53 -1.04 -13.10
C GLN A 44 2.90 -0.10 -12.07
N LEU A 45 2.60 1.14 -12.46
CA LEU A 45 1.93 2.11 -11.59
C LEU A 45 0.54 1.63 -11.15
N PHE A 46 -0.27 1.12 -12.08
CA PHE A 46 -1.60 0.59 -11.77
C PHE A 46 -1.55 -0.56 -10.75
N ILE A 47 -0.64 -1.51 -10.94
CA ILE A 47 -0.47 -2.65 -10.04
C ILE A 47 -0.06 -2.19 -8.64
N LEU A 48 0.86 -1.23 -8.55
CA LEU A 48 1.31 -0.70 -7.26
C LEU A 48 0.18 0.05 -6.53
N GLU A 49 -0.61 0.84 -7.26
CA GLU A 49 -1.77 1.56 -6.69
C GLU A 49 -2.89 0.61 -6.25
N ASP A 50 -3.14 -0.48 -6.97
CA ASP A 50 -4.10 -1.52 -6.54
C ASP A 50 -3.61 -2.22 -5.27
N ARG A 51 -2.32 -2.56 -5.22
CA ARG A 51 -1.70 -3.18 -4.04
C ARG A 51 -1.72 -2.26 -2.82
N LEU A 52 -1.50 -0.96 -3.01
CA LEU A 52 -1.63 0.04 -1.95
C LEU A 52 -3.07 0.08 -1.41
N ARG A 53 -4.07 0.17 -2.29
CA ARG A 53 -5.49 0.14 -1.91
C ARG A 53 -5.86 -1.12 -1.13
N TRP A 54 -5.29 -2.27 -1.50
CA TRP A 54 -5.49 -3.51 -0.77
C TRP A 54 -4.92 -3.46 0.66
N VAL A 55 -3.71 -2.91 0.82
CA VAL A 55 -3.08 -2.74 2.15
C VAL A 55 -3.89 -1.78 3.01
N GLU A 56 -4.33 -0.64 2.47
CA GLU A 56 -5.16 0.33 3.18
C GLU A 56 -6.49 -0.28 3.64
N LYS A 57 -7.16 -1.07 2.80
CA LYS A 57 -8.36 -1.82 3.21
C LYS A 57 -8.09 -2.77 4.36
N LYS A 58 -6.93 -3.44 4.38
CA LYS A 58 -6.55 -4.36 5.46
C LYS A 58 -6.27 -3.61 6.76
N ILE A 59 -5.61 -2.45 6.69
CA ILE A 59 -5.40 -1.55 7.83
C ILE A 59 -6.75 -1.11 8.39
N ALA A 60 -7.63 -0.54 7.55
CA ALA A 60 -8.92 -0.01 7.97
C ALA A 60 -9.81 -1.07 8.63
N ARG A 61 -9.83 -2.31 8.12
CA ARG A 61 -10.55 -3.43 8.73
C ARG A 61 -10.04 -3.76 10.13
N ARG A 62 -8.73 -3.72 10.33
CA ARG A 62 -8.09 -4.00 11.61
C ARG A 62 -8.30 -2.87 12.62
N GLU A 63 -8.19 -1.62 12.20
CA GLU A 63 -8.48 -0.44 13.03
C GLU A 63 -9.94 -0.43 13.50
N ARG A 64 -10.88 -0.83 12.63
CA ARG A 64 -12.31 -0.89 12.96
C ARG A 64 -12.71 -2.15 13.72
N HIS A 65 -11.79 -3.10 13.92
CA HIS A 65 -12.10 -4.47 14.39
C HIS A 65 -13.25 -5.13 13.61
N ASP A 66 -13.42 -4.75 12.35
CA ASP A 66 -14.56 -5.17 11.52
C ASP A 66 -14.17 -6.47 10.82
N TYR A 67 -14.27 -7.57 11.57
CA TYR A 67 -14.05 -8.95 11.14
C TYR A 67 -15.38 -9.58 10.71
N ASN A 68 -16.13 -8.91 9.82
CA ASN A 68 -17.25 -9.51 9.11
C ASN A 68 -16.79 -10.11 7.77
#